data_AF-X1N4B5-F1
#
_entry.id   AF-X1N4B5-F1
#
_cell.length_a   1.000
_cell.length_b   1.000
_cell.length_c   1.000
_cell.angle_alpha   90.00
_cell.angle_beta   90.00
_cell.angle_gamma   90.00
#
_symmetry.space_group_name_H-M   'P 1'
#
loop_
_entity.id
_entity.type
_entity.pdbx_description
1 polymer ?
#
loop_
_entity_poly.entity_id
_entity_poly.type
_entity_poly.pdbx_seq_one_letter_code
_entity_poly.pdbx_strand_id
1 'polypeptide(L)'
;MSNHEQNLGRIIKQQRVMSGLTLRQLSDKSGVSPSHLGRIERGERFPSAHILRKIAQPLGFQEEALFIYADYLSPQSQTTAEGKTNIGELDPYVAAVLSHEPVEVQRAVIAILSILKIMAKGSGCDIGFAEYAHRKYPELDEDIITM
;
A
#
# COMPACT_ATOMS: atom_id res chain seq x y z
N MET A 1 -10.43 16.48 2.29
CA MET A 1 -9.17 16.04 1.63
C MET A 1 -9.04 14.57 1.97
N SER A 2 -8.99 13.69 0.97
CA SER A 2 -8.98 12.25 1.21
C SER A 2 -7.60 11.82 1.72
N ASN A 3 -7.54 10.91 2.70
CA ASN A 3 -6.29 10.42 3.28
C ASN A 3 -5.32 9.83 2.23
N HIS A 4 -5.87 9.39 1.08
CA HIS A 4 -5.12 8.78 -0.02
C HIS A 4 -4.20 9.76 -0.75
N GLU A 5 -4.61 11.03 -0.93
CA GLU A 5 -3.80 12.06 -1.61
C GLU A 5 -2.53 12.40 -0.82
N GLN A 6 -2.67 12.51 0.50
CA GLN A 6 -1.57 12.77 1.42
C GLN A 6 -0.61 11.57 1.50
N ASN A 7 -1.15 10.34 1.46
CA ASN A 7 -0.35 9.13 1.49
C ASN A 7 0.51 8.99 0.21
N LEU A 8 -0.09 9.16 -0.97
CA LEU A 8 0.64 9.12 -2.24
C LEU A 8 1.78 10.16 -2.28
N GLY A 9 1.49 11.41 -1.93
CA GLY A 9 2.48 12.48 -1.90
C GLY A 9 3.66 12.16 -0.97
N ARG A 10 3.37 11.56 0.19
CA ARG A 10 4.39 11.12 1.15
C ARG A 10 5.25 9.98 0.61
N ILE A 11 4.66 8.99 -0.05
CA ILE A 11 5.38 7.86 -0.67
C ILE A 11 6.33 8.38 -1.76
N ILE A 12 5.85 9.25 -2.65
CA ILE A 12 6.67 9.86 -3.71
C ILE A 12 7.86 10.62 -3.10
N LYS A 13 7.61 11.41 -2.04
CA LYS A 13 8.66 12.15 -1.34
C LYS A 13 9.69 11.21 -0.68
N GLN A 14 9.23 10.16 -0.01
CA GLN A 14 10.10 9.18 0.64
C GLN A 14 11.01 8.50 -0.37
N GLN A 15 10.44 7.98 -1.47
CA GLN A 15 11.23 7.32 -2.51
C GLN A 15 12.24 8.28 -3.14
N ARG A 16 11.83 9.52 -3.43
CA ARG A 16 12.75 10.53 -3.99
C ARG A 16 13.98 10.74 -3.09
N VAL A 17 13.75 10.85 -1.78
CA VAL A 17 14.82 11.03 -0.78
C VAL A 17 15.69 9.78 -0.68
N MET A 18 15.09 8.59 -0.67
CA MET A 18 15.82 7.31 -0.65
C MET A 18 16.70 7.12 -1.89
N SER A 19 16.25 7.57 -3.05
CA SER A 19 17.02 7.57 -4.29
C SER A 19 18.07 8.70 -4.39
N GLY A 20 18.23 9.51 -3.34
CA GLY A 20 19.20 10.62 -3.31
C GLY A 20 18.90 11.75 -4.29
N LEU A 21 17.66 11.86 -4.77
CA LEU A 21 17.26 12.86 -5.76
C LEU A 21 16.74 14.13 -5.08
N THR A 22 17.26 15.27 -5.52
CA THR A 22 16.62 16.57 -5.26
C THR A 22 15.33 16.69 -6.07
N LEU A 23 14.43 17.56 -5.62
CA LEU A 23 13.17 17.85 -6.34
C LEU A 23 13.43 18.31 -7.79
N ARG A 24 14.52 19.06 -8.01
CA ARG A 24 14.95 19.54 -9.32
C ARG A 24 15.49 18.39 -10.19
N GLN A 25 16.30 17.49 -9.64
CA GLN A 25 16.78 16.32 -10.38
C GLN A 25 15.64 15.38 -10.78
N LEU A 26 14.65 15.18 -9.90
CA LEU A 26 13.44 14.42 -10.26
C LEU A 26 12.66 15.14 -11.37
N SER A 27 12.53 16.46 -11.29
CA SER A 27 11.90 17.29 -12.31
C SER A 27 12.57 17.12 -13.68
N ASP A 28 13.90 17.19 -13.73
CA ASP A 28 14.68 17.06 -14.96
C ASP A 28 14.51 15.67 -15.59
N LYS A 29 14.51 14.61 -14.76
CA LYS A 29 14.36 13.23 -15.24
C LYS A 29 12.91 12.90 -15.66
N SER A 30 11.92 13.40 -14.94
CA SER A 30 10.49 13.14 -15.22
C SER A 30 9.89 14.07 -16.27
N GLY A 31 10.54 15.21 -16.56
CA GLY A 31 9.95 16.27 -17.37
C GLY A 31 8.65 16.83 -16.78
N VAL A 32 8.51 16.82 -15.45
CA VAL A 32 7.40 17.43 -14.70
C VAL A 32 7.98 18.60 -13.92
N SER A 33 7.32 19.76 -13.92
CA SER A 33 7.90 20.96 -13.32
C SER A 33 8.16 20.80 -11.81
N PRO A 34 9.19 21.46 -11.24
CA PRO A 34 9.52 21.33 -9.82
C PRO A 34 8.37 21.83 -8.92
N SER A 35 7.68 22.89 -9.36
CA SER A 35 6.51 23.42 -8.65
C SER A 35 5.37 22.41 -8.60
N HIS A 36 5.10 21.71 -9.70
CA HIS A 36 4.04 20.70 -9.75
C HIS A 36 4.39 19.48 -8.89
N LEU A 37 5.63 18.98 -8.96
CA LEU A 37 6.13 17.92 -8.07
C LEU A 37 6.02 18.28 -6.60
N GLY A 38 6.38 19.50 -6.22
CA GLY A 38 6.27 19.97 -4.85
C GLY A 38 4.82 19.98 -4.35
N ARG A 39 3.86 20.37 -5.19
CA ARG A 39 2.42 20.31 -4.85
C ARG A 39 1.93 18.87 -4.68
N ILE A 40 2.40 17.95 -5.52
CA ILE A 40 2.09 16.52 -5.42
C ILE A 40 2.64 15.93 -4.11
N GLU A 41 3.91 16.19 -3.78
CA GLU A 41 4.54 15.66 -2.55
C GLU A 41 3.89 16.16 -1.25
N ARG A 42 3.24 17.33 -1.30
CA ARG A 42 2.46 17.89 -0.17
C ARG A 42 1.01 17.43 -0.15
N GLY A 43 0.56 16.65 -1.14
CA GLY A 43 -0.84 16.24 -1.28
C GLY A 43 -1.78 17.39 -1.69
N GLU A 44 -1.27 18.50 -2.20
CA GLU A 44 -2.08 19.64 -2.67
C GLU A 44 -2.67 19.40 -4.06
N ARG A 45 -2.06 18.48 -4.82
CA ARG A 45 -2.48 18.12 -6.18
C ARG A 45 -2.33 16.63 -6.42
N PHE A 46 -3.39 16.06 -6.97
CA PHE A 46 -3.38 14.69 -7.44
C PHE A 46 -2.82 14.61 -8.87
N PRO A 47 -1.75 13.83 -9.11
CA PRO A 47 -1.17 13.69 -10.45
C PRO A 47 -2.07 12.84 -11.35
N SER A 48 -2.16 13.19 -12.63
CA SER A 48 -2.81 12.31 -13.62
C SER A 48 -2.00 11.03 -13.86
N ALA A 49 -2.64 10.00 -14.40
CA ALA A 49 -1.99 8.75 -14.81
C ALA A 49 -0.71 8.98 -15.65
N HIS A 50 -0.76 9.92 -16.59
CA HIS A 50 0.41 10.26 -17.42
C HIS A 50 1.55 10.85 -16.59
N ILE A 51 1.24 11.78 -15.68
CA ILE A 51 2.24 12.38 -14.77
C ILE A 51 2.81 11.32 -13.83
N LEU A 52 1.97 10.41 -13.33
CA LEU A 52 2.37 9.31 -12.45
C LEU A 52 3.41 8.40 -13.13
N ARG A 53 3.20 8.01 -14.40
CA ARG A 53 4.18 7.23 -15.18
C ARG A 53 5.52 7.96 -15.34
N LYS A 54 5.46 9.26 -15.67
CA LYS A 54 6.67 10.09 -15.81
C LYS A 54 7.48 10.18 -14.52
N ILE A 55 6.81 10.11 -13.36
CA ILE A 55 7.45 10.14 -12.04
C ILE A 55 7.94 8.75 -11.61
N ALA A 56 7.21 7.68 -11.96
CA ALA A 56 7.55 6.30 -11.60
C ALA A 56 8.91 5.87 -12.17
N GLN A 57 9.15 6.13 -13.46
CA GLN A 57 10.39 5.79 -14.18
C GLN A 57 11.67 6.26 -13.46
N PRO A 58 11.85 7.56 -13.15
CA PRO A 58 13.05 8.03 -12.47
C PRO A 58 13.14 7.67 -10.99
N LEU A 59 12.03 7.24 -10.37
CA LEU A 59 12.01 6.76 -8.98
C LEU A 59 12.28 5.26 -8.85
N GLY A 60 12.37 4.54 -9.98
CA GLY A 60 12.58 3.08 -10.01
C GLY A 60 11.35 2.29 -9.60
N PHE A 61 10.16 2.89 -9.65
CA PHE A 61 8.91 2.16 -9.41
C PHE A 61 8.46 1.43 -10.68
N GLN A 62 7.94 0.21 -10.51
CA GLN A 62 7.03 -0.37 -11.50
C GLN A 62 5.77 0.50 -11.56
N GLU A 63 5.30 0.80 -12.76
CA GLU A 63 4.21 1.75 -12.97
C GLU A 63 2.96 1.33 -12.18
N GLU A 64 2.65 0.05 -12.22
CA GLU A 64 1.51 -0.61 -11.57
C GLU A 64 1.49 -0.34 -10.06
N ALA A 65 2.64 -0.42 -9.39
CA ALA A 65 2.74 -0.16 -7.95
C ALA A 65 2.33 1.28 -7.61
N LEU A 66 2.79 2.25 -8.39
CA LEU A 66 2.46 3.66 -8.16
C LEU A 66 0.98 3.96 -8.45
N PHE A 67 0.41 3.29 -9.46
CA PHE A 67 -1.01 3.38 -9.79
C PHE A 67 -1.93 2.80 -8.69
N ILE A 68 -1.52 1.72 -8.01
CA ILE A 68 -2.25 1.17 -6.86
C ILE A 68 -2.24 2.16 -5.68
N TYR A 69 -1.09 2.78 -5.36
CA TYR A 69 -1.03 3.78 -4.29
C TYR A 69 -1.85 5.03 -4.57
N ALA A 70 -1.98 5.37 -5.84
CA ALA A 70 -2.82 6.45 -6.31
C ALA A 70 -4.27 6.00 -6.55
N ASP A 71 -4.68 4.81 -6.11
CA ASP A 71 -6.04 4.26 -6.28
C ASP A 71 -6.59 4.36 -7.72
N TYR A 72 -5.69 4.48 -8.70
CA TYR A 72 -6.01 4.44 -10.13
C TYR A 72 -6.24 3.01 -10.59
N LEU A 73 -5.66 2.06 -9.87
CA LEU A 73 -5.90 0.63 -9.97
C LEU A 73 -6.53 0.18 -8.66
N SER A 74 -7.78 0.58 -8.39
CA SER A 74 -8.60 -0.28 -7.55
C SER A 74 -8.60 -1.67 -8.22
N PRO A 75 -8.34 -2.78 -7.51
CA PRO A 75 -8.39 -4.14 -8.07
C PRO A 75 -9.71 -4.51 -8.77
N GLN A 76 -10.70 -3.63 -8.77
CA GLN A 76 -12.00 -3.83 -9.40
C GLN A 76 -12.05 -3.57 -10.91
N SER A 77 -10.95 -3.17 -11.55
CA SER A 77 -10.99 -2.84 -12.98
C SER A 77 -10.50 -3.93 -13.92
N GLN A 78 -10.30 -5.19 -13.49
CA GLN A 78 -10.28 -6.35 -14.39
C GLN A 78 -10.63 -7.67 -13.68
N THR A 79 -11.86 -7.86 -13.20
CA THR A 79 -12.49 -9.21 -13.26
C THR A 79 -14.01 -9.08 -13.21
N THR A 80 -14.64 -9.31 -14.36
CA THR A 80 -15.99 -9.85 -14.43
C THR A 80 -16.07 -11.15 -13.63
N ALA A 81 -17.03 -11.21 -12.70
CA ALA A 81 -17.60 -12.39 -12.06
C ALA A 81 -16.76 -13.14 -11.00
N GLU A 82 -17.38 -13.20 -9.81
CA GLU A 82 -17.24 -14.16 -8.71
C GLU A 82 -16.17 -13.91 -7.63
N GLY A 83 -16.68 -13.63 -6.42
CA GLY A 83 -15.91 -13.47 -5.21
C GLY A 83 -15.21 -14.77 -4.78
N LYS A 84 -13.88 -14.72 -4.85
CA LYS A 84 -12.98 -15.45 -3.96
C LYS A 84 -11.84 -14.49 -3.64
N THR A 85 -11.92 -13.79 -2.51
CA THR A 85 -10.73 -13.20 -1.90
C THR A 85 -9.81 -14.36 -1.55
N ASN A 86 -8.81 -14.63 -2.39
CA ASN A 86 -7.77 -15.59 -2.07
C ASN A 86 -6.99 -15.00 -0.88
N ILE A 87 -7.35 -15.38 0.34
CA ILE A 87 -6.72 -15.03 1.62
C ILE A 87 -5.30 -15.64 1.75
N GLY A 88 -4.59 -15.80 0.63
CA GLY A 88 -3.36 -16.56 0.51
C GLY A 88 -2.31 -15.90 -0.39
N GLU A 89 -2.66 -14.86 -1.13
CA GLU A 89 -1.70 -14.11 -1.95
C GLU A 89 -1.31 -12.84 -1.19
N LEU A 90 -0.02 -12.70 -0.91
CA LEU A 90 0.51 -11.47 -0.31
C LEU A 90 0.32 -10.33 -1.29
N ASP A 91 -0.02 -9.15 -0.78
CA ASP A 91 -0.04 -7.92 -1.57
C ASP A 91 1.29 -7.78 -2.34
N PRO A 92 1.27 -7.43 -3.65
CA PRO A 92 2.47 -7.37 -4.48
C PRO A 92 3.57 -6.45 -3.93
N TYR A 93 3.23 -5.37 -3.23
CA TYR A 93 4.23 -4.52 -2.60
C TYR A 93 4.85 -5.18 -1.38
N VAL A 94 4.04 -5.80 -0.52
CA VAL A 94 4.56 -6.54 0.64
C VAL A 94 5.47 -7.68 0.18
N ALA A 95 5.09 -8.38 -0.90
CA ALA A 95 5.93 -9.41 -1.50
C ALA A 95 7.25 -8.84 -2.04
N ALA A 96 7.22 -7.70 -2.74
CA ALA A 96 8.41 -7.03 -3.23
C ALA A 96 9.35 -6.59 -2.08
N VAL A 97 8.82 -5.95 -1.04
CA VAL A 97 9.59 -5.53 0.15
C VAL A 97 10.24 -6.74 0.81
N LEU A 98 9.49 -7.81 1.06
CA LEU A 98 10.04 -9.04 1.66
C LEU A 98 11.11 -9.69 0.80
N SER A 99 11.00 -9.62 -0.53
CA SER A 99 12.00 -10.22 -1.44
C SER A 99 13.39 -9.57 -1.36
N HIS A 100 13.45 -8.31 -0.92
CA HIS A 100 14.70 -7.56 -0.73
C HIS A 100 15.34 -7.77 0.65
N GLU A 101 14.66 -8.48 1.56
CA GLU A 101 15.20 -8.80 2.88
C GLU A 101 16.10 -10.03 2.85
N PRO A 102 17.07 -10.16 3.78
CA PRO A 102 17.85 -11.37 3.95
C PRO A 102 16.96 -12.63 4.15
N VAL A 103 17.43 -13.78 3.66
CA VAL A 103 16.65 -15.04 3.68
C VAL A 103 16.23 -15.43 5.09
N GLU A 104 17.03 -15.10 6.10
CA GLU A 104 16.76 -15.32 7.51
C GLU A 104 15.52 -14.55 7.98
N VAL A 105 15.38 -13.30 7.53
CA VAL A 105 14.25 -12.42 7.86
C VAL A 105 12.99 -12.92 7.17
N GLN A 106 13.08 -13.27 5.89
CA GLN A 106 11.94 -13.85 5.14
C GLN A 106 11.40 -15.10 5.83
N ARG A 107 12.29 -16.00 6.26
CA ARG A 107 11.94 -17.22 7.00
C ARG A 107 11.27 -16.92 8.34
N ALA A 108 11.78 -15.94 9.08
CA ALA A 108 11.19 -15.53 10.35
C ALA A 108 9.76 -14.98 10.16
N VAL A 109 9.56 -14.12 9.16
CA VAL A 109 8.24 -13.57 8.83
C VAL A 109 7.26 -14.68 8.44
N ILE A 110 7.65 -15.60 7.56
CA ILE A 110 6.81 -16.75 7.16
C ILE A 110 6.46 -17.62 8.38
N ALA A 111 7.41 -17.87 9.28
CA ALA A 111 7.17 -18.65 10.49
C ALA A 111 6.14 -17.95 11.41
N ILE A 112 6.29 -16.64 11.64
CA ILE A 112 5.36 -15.84 12.44
C ILE A 112 3.96 -15.87 11.84
N LEU A 113 3.83 -15.59 10.53
CA LEU A 113 2.53 -15.59 9.85
C LEU A 113 1.86 -16.97 9.87
N SER A 114 2.66 -18.03 9.76
CA SER A 114 2.17 -19.41 9.85
C SER A 114 1.63 -19.74 11.24
N ILE A 115 2.32 -19.32 12.30
CA ILE A 115 1.86 -19.46 13.68
C ILE A 115 0.56 -18.69 13.90
N LEU A 116 0.51 -17.42 13.46
CA LEU A 116 -0.70 -16.61 13.55
C LEU A 116 -1.88 -17.26 12.82
N LYS A 117 -1.64 -17.85 11.64
CA LYS A 117 -2.66 -18.59 10.87
C LYS A 117 -3.13 -19.85 11.59
N ILE A 118 -2.22 -20.57 12.25
CA ILE A 118 -2.57 -21.74 13.07
C ILE A 118 -3.40 -21.32 14.29
N MET A 119 -3.02 -20.25 14.97
CA MET A 119 -3.77 -19.73 16.13
C MET A 119 -5.16 -19.24 15.74
N ALA A 120 -5.28 -18.57 14.59
CA ALA A 120 -6.56 -18.13 14.03
C ALA A 120 -7.46 -19.31 13.64
N LYS A 121 -6.89 -20.46 13.21
CA LYS A 121 -7.65 -21.68 12.88
C LYS A 121 -7.97 -22.58 14.08
N GLY A 122 -7.08 -22.62 15.08
CA GLY A 122 -7.25 -23.42 16.31
C GLY A 122 -8.19 -22.80 17.32
N SER A 123 -8.41 -21.49 17.20
CA SER A 123 -9.58 -20.81 17.77
C SER A 123 -10.71 -21.04 16.79
N GLY A 124 -11.76 -21.77 17.14
CA GLY A 124 -12.98 -21.85 16.34
C GLY A 124 -13.67 -20.48 16.27
N CYS A 125 -13.08 -19.54 15.54
CA CYS A 125 -13.56 -18.20 15.33
C CYS A 125 -14.02 -18.07 13.87
N ASP A 126 -15.02 -18.87 13.53
CA ASP A 126 -16.05 -18.49 12.54
C ASP A 126 -17.02 -17.45 13.14
N ILE A 127 -16.78 -17.05 14.39
CA ILE A 127 -17.37 -15.87 14.99
C ILE A 127 -16.68 -14.69 14.30
N GLY A 128 -17.41 -13.97 13.44
CA GLY A 128 -16.89 -12.79 12.77
C GLY A 128 -16.14 -11.92 13.78
N PHE A 129 -14.96 -11.44 13.42
CA PHE A 129 -14.08 -10.66 14.30
C PHE A 129 -14.83 -9.59 15.12
N ALA A 130 -15.89 -9.01 14.52
CA ALA A 130 -16.82 -8.10 15.18
C ALA A 130 -17.54 -8.68 16.41
N GLU A 131 -18.04 -9.91 16.33
CA GLU A 131 -18.74 -10.58 17.43
C GLU A 131 -17.78 -11.09 18.51
N TYR A 132 -16.52 -11.43 18.17
CA TYR A 132 -15.48 -11.66 19.18
C TYR A 132 -15.12 -10.37 19.93
N ALA A 133 -14.91 -9.28 19.21
CA ALA A 133 -14.55 -7.97 19.76
C ALA A 133 -15.64 -7.46 20.71
N HIS A 134 -16.92 -7.50 20.28
CA HIS A 134 -18.08 -7.12 21.11
C HIS A 134 -18.22 -7.94 22.38
N ARG A 135 -17.95 -9.25 22.33
CA ARG A 135 -18.06 -10.10 23.51
C ARG A 135 -16.95 -9.86 24.53
N LYS A 136 -15.77 -9.46 24.08
CA LYS A 136 -14.57 -9.35 24.94
C LYS A 136 -14.28 -7.92 25.40
N TYR A 137 -14.73 -6.92 24.65
CA TYR A 137 -14.53 -5.50 24.92
C TYR A 137 -15.83 -4.72 24.63
N PRO A 138 -16.88 -4.88 25.46
CA PRO A 138 -18.19 -4.25 25.25
C PRO A 138 -18.16 -2.71 25.30
N GLU A 139 -17.06 -2.11 25.76
CA GLU A 139 -16.84 -0.67 25.84
C GLU A 139 -16.28 -0.03 24.56
N LEU A 140 -15.93 -0.82 23.53
CA LEU A 140 -15.41 -0.30 22.26
C LEU A 140 -16.56 0.10 21.32
N ASP A 141 -16.49 1.32 20.80
CA ASP A 141 -17.46 1.83 19.81
C ASP A 141 -17.42 0.99 18.52
N GLU A 142 -18.60 0.74 17.91
CA GLU A 142 -18.73 -0.10 16.70
C GLU A 142 -17.86 0.37 15.53
N ASP A 143 -17.58 1.67 15.47
CA ASP A 143 -16.76 2.30 14.45
C ASP A 143 -15.30 1.79 14.44
N ILE A 144 -14.79 1.31 15.59
CA ILE A 144 -13.43 0.74 15.71
C ILE A 144 -13.39 -0.73 15.31
N ILE A 145 -14.49 -1.44 15.49
CA ILE A 145 -14.58 -2.90 15.30
C ILE A 145 -14.74 -3.29 13.82
N THR A 146 -15.29 -2.37 13.01
CA THR A 146 -15.74 -2.64 11.63
C THR A 146 -14.83 -2.03 10.55
N MET A 147 -13.70 -1.43 10.93
CA MET A 147 -12.69 -0.83 10.04
C MET A 147 -11.60 -1.80 9.61
#